data_AF-A0A7Y2ILY5-F1
#
_entry.id   AF-A0A7Y2ILY5-F1
#
_cell.length_a   1.000
_cell.length_b   1.000
_cell.length_c   1.000
_cell.angle_alpha   90.00
_cell.angle_beta   90.00
_cell.angle_gamma   90.00
#
_symmetry.space_group_name_H-M   'P 1'
#
loop_
_entity.id
_entity.type
_entity.pdbx_description
1 polymer ?
#
loop_
_entity_poly.entity_id
_entity_poly.type
_entity_poly.pdbx_seq_one_letter_code
_entity_poly.pdbx_strand_id
1 'polypeptide(L)'
;MSGSLVAYAVVRDDPPSVYVAEDLDVLQRALALRLVARTPTDRLGRPDRETLRTALLEERWGDAVHAWILHTGIAIDVYTERVLSSEDLPADLIGAQLQFAPLFRDI
;
A
#
# COMPACT_ATOMS: atom_id res chain seq x y z
N MET A 1 24.58 -4.52 -4.69
CA MET A 1 23.27 -4.63 -5.38
C MET A 1 22.30 -3.74 -4.64
N SER A 2 21.50 -2.92 -5.32
CA SER A 2 20.52 -2.04 -4.67
C SER A 2 19.28 -2.88 -4.32
N GLY A 3 18.83 -2.86 -3.06
CA GLY A 3 17.59 -3.56 -2.69
C GLY A 3 16.43 -3.02 -3.51
N SER A 4 15.53 -3.92 -3.97
CA SER A 4 14.34 -3.50 -4.71
C SER A 4 13.47 -2.63 -3.82
N LEU A 5 13.17 -1.42 -4.25
CA LEU A 5 12.07 -0.66 -3.67
C LEU A 5 10.76 -1.33 -4.08
N VAL A 6 9.78 -1.28 -3.18
CA VAL A 6 8.41 -1.69 -3.42
C VAL A 6 7.49 -0.64 -2.82
N ALA A 7 6.29 -0.52 -3.38
CA ALA A 7 5.20 0.17 -2.72
C ALA A 7 4.21 -0.86 -2.20
N TYR A 8 3.67 -0.64 -1.01
CA TYR A 8 2.60 -1.47 -0.48
C TYR A 8 1.50 -0.63 0.16
N ALA A 9 0.30 -1.17 0.13
CA ALA A 9 -0.87 -0.60 0.75
C ALA A 9 -1.54 -1.59 1.69
N VAL A 10 -1.98 -1.09 2.84
CA VAL A 10 -2.85 -1.81 3.79
C VAL A 10 -4.21 -1.14 3.74
N VAL A 11 -5.20 -1.87 3.22
CA VAL A 11 -6.61 -1.45 3.28
C VAL A 11 -7.15 -1.87 4.64
N ARG A 12 -7.82 -0.94 5.33
CA ARG A 12 -8.37 -1.19 6.68
C ARG A 12 -9.79 -1.79 6.63
N ASP A 13 -9.97 -2.82 5.81
CA ASP A 13 -11.11 -3.72 5.84
C ASP A 13 -10.98 -4.74 7.00
N ASP A 14 -12.02 -5.54 7.20
CA ASP A 14 -12.05 -6.62 8.20
C ASP A 14 -12.33 -7.95 7.51
N PRO A 15 -11.32 -8.83 7.33
CA PRO A 15 -9.90 -8.65 7.71
C PRO A 15 -9.14 -7.68 6.77
N PRO A 16 -7.99 -7.10 7.20
CA PRO A 16 -7.19 -6.21 6.37
C PRO A 16 -6.64 -6.87 5.11
N SER A 17 -6.75 -6.17 3.98
CA SER A 17 -6.22 -6.55 2.68
C SER A 17 -4.90 -5.84 2.38
N VAL A 18 -3.91 -6.57 1.88
CA VAL A 18 -2.59 -6.04 1.55
C VAL A 18 -2.32 -6.12 0.05
N TYR A 19 -1.84 -5.02 -0.52
CA TYR A 19 -1.38 -4.94 -1.90
C TYR A 19 0.11 -4.57 -1.92
N VAL A 20 0.90 -5.27 -2.73
CA VAL A 20 2.33 -4.98 -2.94
C VAL A 20 2.57 -4.82 -4.44
N ALA A 21 3.35 -3.82 -4.81
CA ALA A 21 3.71 -3.49 -6.18
C ALA A 21 5.18 -3.08 -6.26
N GLU A 22 5.72 -3.12 -7.48
CA GLU A 22 7.10 -2.71 -7.77
C GLU A 22 7.35 -1.21 -7.51
N ASP A 23 6.33 -0.38 -7.67
CA ASP A 23 6.38 1.05 -7.37
C ASP A 23 4.99 1.62 -7.03
N LEU A 24 4.97 2.91 -6.69
CA LEU A 24 3.76 3.62 -6.29
C LEU A 24 2.75 3.76 -7.43
N ASP A 25 3.20 3.94 -8.67
CA ASP A 25 2.32 4.13 -9.82
C ASP A 25 1.55 2.85 -10.13
N VAL A 26 2.25 1.71 -10.11
CA VAL A 26 1.65 0.37 -10.25
C VAL A 26 0.71 0.08 -9.08
N LEU A 27 1.08 0.46 -7.85
CA LEU A 27 0.21 0.31 -6.69
C LEU A 27 -1.10 1.09 -6.83
N GLN A 28 -1.04 2.37 -7.20
CA GLN A 28 -2.22 3.21 -7.37
C GLN A 28 -3.16 2.66 -8.44
N ARG A 29 -2.62 2.25 -9.59
CA ARG A 29 -3.40 1.61 -10.65
C ARG A 29 -4.02 0.29 -10.18
N ALA A 30 -3.28 -0.53 -9.44
CA ALA A 30 -3.79 -1.79 -8.89
C ALA A 30 -4.95 -1.56 -7.90
N LEU A 31 -4.82 -0.58 -7.00
CA LEU A 31 -5.87 -0.20 -6.06
C LEU A 31 -7.12 0.33 -6.80
N ALA A 32 -6.93 1.20 -7.78
CA ALA A 32 -8.01 1.72 -8.61
C ALA A 32 -8.80 0.59 -9.30
N LEU A 33 -8.11 -0.39 -9.88
CA LEU A 33 -8.75 -1.51 -10.58
C LEU A 33 -9.35 -2.55 -9.63
N ARG A 34 -8.74 -2.82 -8.48
CA ARG A 34 -9.20 -3.89 -7.57
C ARG A 34 -10.19 -3.43 -6.51
N LEU A 35 -10.18 -2.15 -6.14
CA LEU A 35 -11.13 -1.59 -5.17
C LEU A 35 -12.18 -0.73 -5.88
N VAL A 36 -11.74 0.33 -6.54
CA VAL A 36 -12.65 1.35 -7.07
C VAL A 36 -13.52 0.77 -8.19
N ALA A 37 -12.90 0.19 -9.23
CA ALA A 37 -13.62 -0.35 -10.38
C ALA A 37 -14.50 -1.57 -10.03
N ARG A 38 -14.27 -2.22 -8.88
CA ARG A 38 -15.06 -3.35 -8.39
C ARG A 38 -16.16 -2.95 -7.40
N THR A 39 -16.32 -1.66 -7.12
CA THR A 39 -17.35 -1.19 -6.18
C THR A 39 -18.74 -1.40 -6.77
N PRO A 40 -19.65 -2.13 -6.08
CA PRO A 40 -21.02 -2.32 -6.54
C PRO A 40 -21.76 -0.99 -6.74
N THR A 41 -22.47 -0.84 -7.86
CA THR A 41 -23.10 0.43 -8.27
C THR A 41 -24.31 0.82 -7.43
N ASP A 42 -24.87 -0.12 -6.66
CA ASP A 42 -25.95 0.07 -5.68
C ASP A 42 -25.44 0.64 -4.36
N ARG A 43 -24.13 0.57 -4.10
CA ARG A 43 -23.48 1.15 -2.91
C ARG A 43 -22.98 2.58 -3.10
N LEU A 44 -23.19 3.17 -4.28
CA LEU A 44 -22.68 4.49 -4.65
C LEU A 44 -23.82 5.43 -5.06
N GLY A 45 -23.77 6.68 -4.59
CA GLY A 45 -24.63 7.76 -5.08
C GLY A 45 -24.39 8.02 -6.58
N ARG A 46 -25.37 8.60 -7.29
CA ARG A 46 -25.17 8.97 -8.71
C ARG A 46 -23.99 9.94 -8.91
N PRO A 47 -23.81 11.01 -8.10
CA PRO A 47 -22.66 11.90 -8.25
C PRO A 47 -21.32 11.17 -8.07
N ASP A 48 -21.19 10.35 -7.01
CA ASP A 48 -19.95 9.64 -6.70
C ASP A 48 -19.56 8.65 -7.80
N ARG A 49 -20.55 7.98 -8.40
CA ARG A 49 -20.32 7.07 -9.54
C ARG A 49 -19.71 7.79 -10.73
N GLU A 50 -20.23 8.95 -11.09
CA GLU A 50 -19.70 9.70 -12.24
C GLU A 50 -18.29 10.22 -11.94
N THR A 51 -18.05 10.74 -10.74
CA THR A 51 -16.70 11.15 -10.30
C THR A 51 -15.69 10.01 -10.40
N LEU A 52 -16.02 8.84 -9.85
CA LEU A 52 -15.13 7.66 -9.87
C LEU A 52 -14.92 7.15 -11.30
N ARG A 53 -15.96 7.11 -12.13
CA ARG A 53 -15.85 6.69 -13.55
C ARG A 53 -14.96 7.63 -14.34
N THR A 54 -15.15 8.93 -14.22
CA THR A 54 -14.33 9.92 -14.92
C THR A 54 -12.87 9.79 -14.51
N ALA A 55 -12.57 9.71 -13.21
CA ALA A 55 -11.20 9.53 -12.74
C ALA A 55 -10.56 8.25 -13.27
N LEU A 56 -11.30 7.12 -13.31
CA LEU A 56 -10.80 5.86 -13.88
C LEU A 56 -10.56 5.94 -15.39
N LEU A 57 -11.47 6.57 -16.15
CA LEU A 57 -11.34 6.70 -17.62
C LEU A 57 -10.21 7.64 -18.03
N GLU A 58 -9.94 8.66 -17.21
CA GLU A 58 -8.84 9.61 -17.39
C GLU A 58 -7.53 9.13 -16.79
N GLU A 59 -7.46 7.88 -16.31
CA GLU A 59 -6.29 7.27 -15.69
C GLU A 59 -5.75 8.04 -14.46
N ARG A 60 -6.61 8.82 -13.81
CA ARG A 60 -6.31 9.53 -12.57
C ARG A 60 -6.47 8.59 -11.38
N TRP A 61 -5.58 7.60 -11.30
CA TRP A 61 -5.67 6.48 -10.34
C TRP A 61 -5.69 6.94 -8.89
N GLY A 62 -4.78 7.84 -8.51
CA GLY A 62 -4.73 8.41 -7.16
C GLY A 62 -6.03 9.14 -6.80
N ASP A 63 -6.57 9.95 -7.71
CA ASP A 63 -7.83 10.66 -7.50
C ASP A 63 -9.01 9.69 -7.33
N ALA A 64 -9.06 8.63 -8.16
CA ALA A 64 -10.10 7.60 -8.06
C ALA A 64 -10.06 6.89 -6.70
N VAL A 65 -8.85 6.52 -6.23
CA VAL A 65 -8.67 5.89 -4.92
C VAL A 65 -9.03 6.86 -3.79
N HIS A 66 -8.60 8.12 -3.87
CA HIS A 66 -8.91 9.13 -2.87
C HIS A 66 -10.42 9.38 -2.74
N ALA A 67 -11.12 9.57 -3.87
CA ALA A 67 -12.56 9.75 -3.89
C ALA A 67 -13.30 8.51 -3.32
N TRP A 68 -12.79 7.31 -3.58
CA TRP A 68 -13.35 6.08 -3.03
C TRP A 68 -13.18 5.98 -1.51
N ILE A 69 -12.03 6.42 -0.96
CA ILE A 69 -11.81 6.48 0.50
C ILE A 69 -12.81 7.45 1.14
N LEU A 70 -13.01 8.63 0.55
CA LEU A 70 -13.97 9.62 1.06
C LEU A 70 -15.40 9.06 1.07
N HIS A 71 -15.78 8.31 0.04
CA HIS A 71 -17.12 7.71 -0.06
C HIS A 71 -17.33 6.56 0.92
N THR A 72 -16.37 5.65 1.02
CA THR A 72 -16.52 4.41 1.80
C THR A 72 -16.14 4.55 3.27
N GLY A 73 -15.32 5.56 3.60
CA GLY A 73 -14.69 5.70 4.91
C GLY A 73 -13.62 4.64 5.19
N ILE A 74 -13.29 3.76 4.23
CA ILE A 74 -12.28 2.72 4.40
C ILE A 74 -10.91 3.36 4.15
N ALA A 75 -10.11 3.48 5.21
CA ALA A 75 -8.77 4.03 5.13
C ALA A 75 -7.82 3.07 4.41
N ILE A 76 -6.86 3.64 3.68
CA ILE A 76 -5.76 2.93 3.03
C ILE A 76 -4.46 3.58 3.47
N ASP A 77 -3.61 2.81 4.14
CA ASP A 77 -2.25 3.24 4.48
C ASP A 77 -1.30 2.84 3.34
N VAL A 78 -0.47 3.77 2.86
CA VAL A 78 0.44 3.55 1.73
C VAL A 78 1.87 3.84 2.16
N TYR A 79 2.78 2.94 1.78
CA TYR A 79 4.20 3.01 2.13
C TYR A 79 5.05 2.65 0.92
N THR A 80 6.23 3.24 0.85
CA THR A 80 7.28 2.87 -0.11
C THR A 80 8.50 2.49 0.69
N GLU A 81 8.92 1.24 0.57
CA GLU A 81 10.00 0.69 1.39
C GLU A 81 10.93 -0.17 0.57
N ARG A 82 12.13 -0.37 1.09
CA ARG A 82 13.09 -1.29 0.51
C ARG A 82 12.82 -2.70 1.02
N VAL A 83 12.84 -3.68 0.11
CA VAL A 83 12.82 -5.09 0.50
C VAL A 83 14.12 -5.44 1.21
N LEU A 84 14.01 -5.86 2.48
CA LEU A 84 15.12 -6.43 3.23
C LEU A 84 15.37 -7.85 2.75
N SER A 85 16.61 -8.13 2.38
CA SER A 85 17.06 -9.44 1.94
C SER A 85 17.93 -10.12 3.00
N SER A 86 18.28 -11.38 2.77
CA SER A 86 19.26 -12.10 3.60
C SER A 86 20.65 -11.47 3.56
N GLU A 87 20.96 -10.67 2.53
CA GLU A 87 22.24 -9.93 2.45
C GLU A 87 22.25 -8.72 3.40
N ASP A 88 21.08 -8.14 3.67
CA ASP A 88 20.94 -7.03 4.62
C ASP A 88 20.97 -7.52 6.07
N LEU A 89 20.55 -8.76 6.30
CA LEU A 89 20.46 -9.42 7.60
C LEU A 89 21.18 -10.78 7.56
N PRO A 90 22.53 -10.77 7.40
CA PRO A 90 23.31 -11.99 7.31
C PRO A 90 23.27 -12.78 8.63
N ALA A 91 22.78 -14.02 8.57
CA ALA A 91 22.47 -14.85 9.73
C ALA A 91 23.68 -15.13 10.63
N ASP A 92 24.87 -15.23 10.04
CA ASP A 92 26.15 -15.47 10.71
C ASP A 92 26.64 -14.27 11.53
N LEU A 93 26.14 -13.05 11.24
CA LEU A 93 26.54 -11.83 11.94
C LEU A 93 25.51 -11.33 12.96
N ILE A 94 24.32 -11.94 13.05
CA ILE A 94 23.24 -11.51 13.95
C ILE A 94 23.73 -11.44 15.40
N GLY A 95 24.48 -12.45 15.87
CA GLY A 95 24.99 -12.49 17.24
C GLY A 95 25.90 -11.30 17.58
N ALA A 96 26.80 -10.93 16.66
CA ALA A 96 27.68 -9.77 16.83
C ALA A 96 26.89 -8.45 16.80
N GLN A 97 25.87 -8.33 15.93
CA GLN A 97 25.00 -7.15 15.88
C GLN A 97 24.24 -6.94 17.20
N LEU A 98 23.72 -8.03 17.80
CA LEU A 98 22.97 -7.97 19.06
C LEU A 98 23.85 -7.50 20.24
N GLN A 99 25.13 -7.87 20.30
CA GLN A 99 26.03 -7.44 21.38
C GLN A 99 26.17 -5.92 21.51
N PHE A 100 26.04 -5.18 20.40
CA PHE A 100 26.14 -3.72 20.40
C PHE A 100 24.78 -3.02 20.36
N ALA A 101 23.69 -3.78 20.24
CA ALA A 101 22.35 -3.23 20.12
C ALA A 101 21.93 -2.53 21.43
N PRO A 102 21.29 -1.35 21.37
CA PRO A 102 20.96 -0.57 22.57
C PRO A 102 20.15 -1.32 23.62
N LEU A 103 19.30 -2.26 23.20
CA LEU A 103 18.46 -3.07 24.08
C LEU A 103 19.27 -3.95 25.05
N PHE A 104 20.52 -4.30 24.69
CA PHE A 104 21.38 -5.20 25.47
C PHE A 104 22.47 -4.46 26.26
N ARG A 105 22.40 -3.13 26.32
CA ARG A 105 23.30 -2.35 27.17
C ARG A 105 22.72 -2.31 28.57
N ASP A 106 23.49 -2.79 29.55
CA ASP A 106 23.18 -2.56 30.95
C ASP A 106 23.29 -1.06 31.25
N ILE A 107 22.27 -0.50 31.92
CA ILE A 107 22.13 0.94 32.23
C ILE A 107 23.13 1.36 33.30
#